data_AF-A0AAU1BUC3-F1
#
_entry.id   AF-A0AAU1BUC3-F1
#
_cell.length_a   1.000
_cell.length_b   1.000
_cell.length_c   1.000
_cell.angle_alpha   90.00
_cell.angle_beta   90.00
_cell.angle_gamma   90.00
#
_symmetry.space_group_name_H-M   'P 1'
#
loop_
_entity.id
_entity.type
_entity.pdbx_description
1 polymer ?
#
loop_
_entity_poly.entity_id
_entity_poly.type
_entity_poly.pdbx_seq_one_letter_code
_entity_poly.pdbx_strand_id
1 'polypeptide(L)'
;MTDLSGTSVDEPDEATMRTILDGLADADDEHPDVSLTHENGWSLSAFPSGELLWLLWENLDDPDAPPRQLSGVSKDEVLRLFGLLATGDTAEIERLASS
;
A
#
# COMPACT_ATOMS: atom_id res chain seq x y z
N MET A 1 4.61 3.20 7.60
CA MET A 1 3.49 2.29 7.28
C MET A 1 2.51 2.30 8.43
N THR A 2 1.23 2.39 8.14
CA THR A 2 0.14 2.49 9.11
C THR A 2 -0.69 1.21 9.07
N ASP A 3 -0.94 0.62 10.23
CA ASP A 3 -1.83 -0.54 10.37
C ASP A 3 -3.29 -0.13 10.60
N LEU A 4 -4.19 -1.12 10.68
CA LEU A 4 -5.62 -0.89 10.90
C LEU A 4 -5.93 -0.15 12.21
N SER A 5 -5.07 -0.27 13.23
CA SER A 5 -5.26 0.44 14.51
C SER A 5 -4.86 1.91 14.43
N GLY A 6 -4.32 2.37 13.30
CA GLY A 6 -3.72 3.69 13.14
C GLY A 6 -2.30 3.77 13.69
N THR A 7 -1.68 2.65 14.08
CA THR A 7 -0.29 2.65 14.55
C THR A 7 0.64 2.76 13.35
N SER A 8 1.56 3.72 13.41
CA SER A 8 2.56 3.94 12.37
C SER A 8 3.92 3.36 12.76
N VAL A 9 4.55 2.66 11.82
CA VAL A 9 5.94 2.21 11.89
C VAL A 9 6.75 2.96 10.83
N ASP A 10 7.81 3.64 11.27
CA ASP A 10 8.79 4.27 10.40
C ASP A 10 9.77 3.22 9.85
N GLU A 11 10.11 3.34 8.56
CA GLU A 11 11.06 2.46 7.85
C GLU A 11 10.85 0.95 8.15
N PRO A 12 9.64 0.40 7.90
CA PRO A 12 9.36 -1.00 8.21
C PRO A 12 10.22 -1.94 7.36
N ASP A 13 10.69 -3.04 7.97
CA ASP A 13 11.29 -4.13 7.22
C ASP A 13 10.22 -5.04 6.58
N GLU A 14 10.64 -5.94 5.69
CA GLU A 14 9.72 -6.84 4.98
C GLU A 14 8.88 -7.71 5.93
N ALA A 15 9.46 -8.16 7.06
CA ALA A 15 8.75 -8.99 8.04
C ALA A 15 7.65 -8.19 8.74
N THR A 16 7.93 -6.93 9.06
CA THR A 16 6.97 -5.98 9.64
C THR A 16 5.86 -5.66 8.64
N MET A 17 6.20 -5.36 7.38
CA MET A 17 5.21 -5.14 6.32
C MET A 17 4.28 -6.34 6.15
N ARG A 18 4.84 -7.56 6.14
CA ARG A 18 4.06 -8.79 6.04
C ARG A 18 3.07 -8.95 7.19
N THR A 19 3.52 -8.65 8.41
CA THR A 19 2.70 -8.71 9.64
C THR A 19 1.56 -7.70 9.58
N ILE A 20 1.83 -6.46 9.19
CA ILE A 20 0.79 -5.43 9.05
C ILE A 20 -0.22 -5.83 7.95
N LEU A 21 0.26 -6.37 6.83
CA LEU A 21 -0.61 -6.91 5.76
C LEU A 21 -1.40 -8.16 6.21
N ASP A 22 -0.96 -8.93 7.21
CA ASP A 22 -1.75 -10.04 7.77
C ASP A 22 -2.95 -9.48 8.56
N GLY A 23 -2.79 -8.29 9.17
CA GLY A 23 -3.85 -7.59 9.88
C GLY A 23 -5.05 -7.22 9.00
N LEU A 24 -4.89 -7.11 7.68
CA LEU A 24 -6.01 -6.85 6.75
C LEU A 24 -7.14 -7.90 6.82
N ALA A 25 -6.88 -9.08 7.38
CA ALA A 25 -7.93 -10.07 7.64
C ALA A 25 -9.00 -9.57 8.63
N ASP A 26 -8.66 -8.58 9.46
CA ASP A 26 -9.54 -7.98 10.48
C ASP A 26 -10.09 -6.60 10.05
N ALA A 27 -9.94 -6.22 8.77
CA ALA A 27 -10.42 -4.94 8.26
C ALA A 27 -11.96 -4.83 8.31
N ASP A 28 -12.45 -3.63 8.58
CA ASP A 28 -13.88 -3.30 8.65
C ASP A 28 -14.19 -1.97 7.95
N ASP A 29 -15.44 -1.51 8.04
CA ASP A 29 -15.88 -0.27 7.38
C ASP A 29 -15.22 0.99 7.99
N GLU A 30 -14.76 0.96 9.23
CA GLU A 30 -14.07 2.07 9.91
C GLU A 30 -12.57 2.06 9.61
N HIS A 31 -11.97 0.87 9.48
CA HIS A 31 -10.56 0.64 9.21
C HIS A 31 -10.38 -0.31 8.02
N PRO A 32 -10.54 0.19 6.77
CA PRO A 32 -10.60 -0.66 5.59
C PRO A 32 -9.24 -0.99 4.97
N ASP A 33 -8.16 -0.28 5.34
CA ASP A 33 -6.86 -0.38 4.70
C ASP A 33 -5.65 -0.23 5.63
N VAL A 34 -4.53 -0.75 5.14
CA VAL A 34 -3.18 -0.44 5.63
C VAL A 34 -2.44 0.30 4.55
N SER A 35 -1.59 1.25 4.94
CA SER A 35 -0.93 2.13 3.97
C SER A 35 0.56 2.32 4.25
N LEU A 36 1.33 2.52 3.18
CA LEU A 36 2.71 2.96 3.26
C LEU A 36 2.84 4.27 2.50
N THR A 37 3.32 5.30 3.18
CA THR A 37 3.64 6.60 2.59
C THR A 37 5.15 6.81 2.67
N HIS A 38 5.75 7.24 1.56
CA HIS A 38 7.17 7.60 1.48
C HIS A 38 7.34 9.12 1.53
N GLU A 39 8.51 9.61 1.92
CA GLU A 39 8.83 11.05 2.05
C GLU A 39 8.74 11.85 0.73
N ASN A 40 8.53 11.17 -0.41
CA ASN A 40 8.37 11.79 -1.73
C ASN A 40 6.89 12.07 -2.06
N GLY A 41 5.99 11.96 -1.08
CA GLY A 41 4.56 12.22 -1.19
C GLY A 41 3.75 11.03 -1.70
N TRP A 42 4.39 9.99 -2.24
CA TRP A 42 3.70 8.83 -2.76
C TRP A 42 3.22 7.91 -1.64
N SER A 43 1.98 7.43 -1.80
CA SER A 43 1.32 6.53 -0.87
C SER A 43 0.71 5.34 -1.61
N LEU A 44 0.82 4.17 -0.98
CA LEU A 44 0.21 2.93 -1.44
C LEU A 44 -0.65 2.36 -0.32
N SER A 45 -1.95 2.32 -0.52
CA SER A 45 -2.93 1.77 0.42
C SER A 45 -3.44 0.43 -0.08
N ALA A 46 -3.48 -0.58 0.79
CA ALA A 46 -3.91 -1.93 0.48
C ALA A 46 -5.20 -2.26 1.22
N PHE A 47 -6.16 -2.80 0.48
CA PHE A 47 -7.49 -3.09 0.96
C PHE A 47 -7.86 -4.56 0.66
N PRO A 48 -8.67 -5.22 1.49
CA PRO A 48 -9.12 -6.59 1.24
C PRO A 48 -10.06 -6.65 0.01
N SER A 49 -9.92 -7.69 -0.82
CA SER A 49 -10.81 -7.98 -1.95
C SER A 49 -11.02 -9.50 -2.11
N GLY A 50 -11.33 -10.18 -1.00
CA GLY A 50 -11.34 -11.64 -0.94
C GLY A 50 -9.93 -12.20 -0.80
N GLU A 51 -9.57 -13.22 -1.59
CA GLU A 51 -8.24 -13.84 -1.60
C GLU A 51 -7.14 -12.92 -2.19
N LEU A 52 -7.54 -11.93 -2.97
CA LEU A 52 -6.66 -10.93 -3.57
C LEU A 52 -6.90 -9.58 -2.90
N LEU A 53 -5.94 -8.68 -3.08
CA LEU A 53 -6.00 -7.32 -2.58
C LEU A 53 -6.25 -6.35 -3.74
N TRP A 54 -6.79 -5.19 -3.41
CA TRP A 54 -6.76 -4.04 -4.30
C TRP A 54 -5.96 -2.91 -3.65
N LEU A 55 -5.25 -2.15 -4.48
CA LEU A 55 -4.33 -1.10 -4.07
C LEU A 55 -4.81 0.24 -4.60
N LEU A 56 -4.64 1.27 -3.79
CA LEU A 56 -4.74 2.67 -4.18
C LEU A 56 -3.32 3.24 -4.24
N TRP A 57 -2.95 3.81 -5.39
CA TRP A 57 -1.66 4.44 -5.65
C TRP A 57 -1.87 5.93 -5.92
N GLU A 58 -1.43 6.78 -5.00
CA GLU A 58 -1.71 8.21 -5.01
C GLU A 58 -0.51 9.04 -4.55
N ASN A 59 -0.42 10.27 -5.05
CA ASN A 59 0.53 11.25 -4.55
C ASN A 59 -0.23 12.23 -3.65
N LEU A 60 0.07 12.21 -2.36
CA LEU A 60 -0.60 13.05 -1.35
C LEU A 60 -0.14 14.51 -1.41
N ASP A 61 1.04 14.76 -1.99
CA ASP A 61 1.63 16.09 -2.14
C ASP A 61 1.30 16.76 -3.49
N ASP A 62 0.80 15.98 -4.47
CA ASP A 62 0.41 16.45 -5.79
C ASP A 62 -1.09 16.22 -6.05
N PRO A 63 -1.95 17.23 -5.78
CA PRO A 63 -3.40 17.09 -5.96
C PRO A 63 -3.84 17.00 -7.42
N ASP A 64 -2.95 17.33 -8.38
CA ASP A 64 -3.23 17.22 -9.82
C ASP A 64 -2.89 15.82 -10.36
N ALA A 65 -2.14 15.01 -9.61
CA ALA A 65 -1.86 13.62 -9.96
C ALA A 65 -3.07 12.72 -9.63
N PRO A 66 -3.74 12.12 -10.64
CA PRO A 66 -4.92 11.29 -10.37
C PRO A 66 -4.52 10.01 -9.63
N PRO A 67 -5.33 9.56 -8.65
CA PRO A 67 -5.12 8.27 -8.00
C PRO A 67 -5.37 7.14 -9.00
N ARG A 68 -4.57 6.07 -8.89
CA ARG A 68 -4.71 4.86 -9.71
C ARG A 68 -5.02 3.66 -8.83
N GLN A 69 -5.76 2.72 -9.39
CA GLN A 69 -6.15 1.50 -8.70
C GLN A 69 -5.49 0.29 -9.35
N LEU A 70 -4.97 -0.63 -8.53
CA LEU A 70 -4.52 -1.94 -8.98
C LEU A 70 -5.39 -2.98 -8.28
N SER A 71 -6.13 -3.79 -9.03
CA SER A 71 -7.01 -4.82 -8.47
C SER A 71 -6.50 -6.22 -8.78
N GLY A 72 -6.89 -7.19 -7.95
CA GLY A 72 -6.51 -8.59 -8.16
C GLY A 72 -5.03 -8.86 -7.87
N VAL A 73 -4.44 -8.15 -6.93
CA VAL A 73 -3.02 -8.25 -6.58
C VAL A 73 -2.83 -9.27 -5.46
N SER A 74 -1.90 -10.22 -5.64
CA SER A 74 -1.57 -11.18 -4.57
C SER A 74 -0.86 -10.49 -3.41
N LYS A 75 -0.98 -11.02 -2.19
CA LYS A 75 -0.28 -10.47 -1.02
C LYS A 75 1.24 -10.38 -1.20
N ASP A 76 1.86 -11.36 -1.85
CA ASP A 76 3.31 -11.33 -2.12
C ASP A 76 3.69 -10.20 -3.09
N GLU A 77 2.85 -9.92 -4.09
CA GLU A 77 3.06 -8.77 -4.99
C GLU A 77 2.81 -7.45 -4.25
N VAL A 78 1.82 -7.35 -3.37
CA VAL A 78 1.64 -6.17 -2.51
C VAL A 78 2.87 -5.93 -1.64
N LEU A 79 3.40 -6.98 -1.02
CA LEU A 79 4.62 -6.90 -0.20
C LEU A 79 5.82 -6.41 -1.04
N ARG A 80 5.97 -6.90 -2.27
CA ARG A 80 6.98 -6.41 -3.21
C ARG A 80 6.80 -4.92 -3.52
N LEU A 81 5.58 -4.48 -3.83
CA LEU A 81 5.29 -3.08 -4.16
C LEU A 81 5.51 -2.13 -2.97
N PHE A 82 5.16 -2.56 -1.76
CA PHE A 82 5.48 -1.83 -0.52
C PHE A 82 7.00 -1.73 -0.32
N GLY A 83 7.74 -2.81 -0.56
CA GLY A 83 9.21 -2.80 -0.52
C GLY A 83 9.83 -1.81 -1.51
N LEU A 84 9.31 -1.75 -2.74
CA LEU A 84 9.76 -0.77 -3.74
C LEU A 84 9.52 0.67 -3.26
N LEU A 85 8.30 0.97 -2.81
CA LEU A 85 7.96 2.29 -2.29
C LEU A 85 8.79 2.69 -1.08
N ALA A 86 9.08 1.76 -0.16
CA ALA A 86 9.93 2.02 1.01
C ALA A 86 11.35 2.46 0.64
N THR A 87 11.82 2.11 -0.56
CA THR A 87 13.12 2.54 -1.09
C THR A 87 13.03 3.76 -2.03
N GLY A 88 11.82 4.31 -2.22
CA GLY A 88 11.55 5.40 -3.14
C GLY A 88 11.47 5.00 -4.62
N ASP A 89 11.47 3.70 -4.93
CA ASP A 89 11.33 3.20 -6.30
C ASP A 89 9.85 3.14 -6.71
N THR A 90 9.40 4.16 -7.44
CA THR A 90 8.00 4.31 -7.87
C THR A 90 7.78 3.92 -9.33
N ALA A 91 8.83 3.68 -10.11
CA ALA A 91 8.73 3.52 -11.55
C ALA A 91 7.94 2.26 -11.94
N GLU A 92 8.20 1.15 -11.25
CA GLU A 92 7.49 -0.11 -11.49
C GLU A 92 6.03 -0.07 -11.00
N ILE A 93 5.79 0.61 -9.88
CA ILE A 93 4.44 0.81 -9.34
C ILE A 93 3.60 1.61 -10.35
N GLU A 94 4.14 2.72 -10.85
CA GLU A 94 3.49 3.56 -11.86
C GLU A 94 3.21 2.79 -13.16
N ARG A 95 4.16 1.95 -13.59
CA ARG A 95 4.01 1.12 -14.79
C ARG A 95 2.85 0.13 -14.64
N LEU A 96 2.70 -0.51 -13.49
CA LEU A 96 1.60 -1.43 -13.20
C LEU A 96 0.27 -0.70 -13.03
N ALA A 97 0.29 0.48 -12.43
CA ALA A 97 -0.90 1.31 -12.22
C ALA A 97 -1.47 1.92 -13.52
N SER A 98 -0.67 1.93 -14.59
CA SER A 98 -1.01 2.51 -15.90
C SER A 98 -1.34 1.46 -16.98
N SER A 99 -1.34 0.17 -16.64
CA SER A 99 -1.62 -0.94 -17.59
C SER A 99 -3.09 -1.35 -17.59
#